data_AF-A0A518DH63-F1
#
_entry.id   AF-A0A518DH63-F1
#
_cell.length_a   1.000
_cell.length_b   1.000
_cell.length_c   1.000
_cell.angle_alpha   90.00
_cell.angle_beta   90.00
_cell.angle_gamma   90.00
#
_symmetry.space_group_name_H-M   'P 1'
#
loop_
_entity.id
_entity.type
_entity.pdbx_description
1 polymer ?
#
loop_
_entity_poly.entity_id
_entity_poly.type
_entity_poly.pdbx_seq_one_letter_code
_entity_poly.pdbx_strand_id
1 'polypeptide(L)'
;MIELRRLLVPGVFFGILAISSVDASTTTLDGSPTLFEVINIGDFNDGTAQGWTINPLGGGVFLPGTELQNNDPVSGGDPTVSLNLNNSTLPGVPSTVTLGSLPGQYDIVQFRLRFDTLPAAAIANTAVAGDQFFLTGGPNAREPFYVNNGTGIQGVDTVPELQTDGAYHTYTIQRAPTDAGWGSSYSVVRIDPINTSDAVGTLFSIDDVKLARSNDVQAFPAFVEPVPPNLIANGGFDALTDPTPPTATGAWNINGSNGNFTLFQGQTVTVDNWGVHFDDPNNLVPAVNGGELNGSFYLDTHRRVAGGDVTLNSAMGYLNGLVQENILSGVTIDPAATYEFSFDLGQNAGTNQSQASFQIGLTVGTGADATNPANAIAGSLLDVTDFSTVPNAKTTNTLMVSGADLLAAQSSGQVNVFFQTRNLAAIPGFPGSVASGDVSSTAIVSQVMIDNLSLISPNVFPAGDVNKDGVVDQADVDVAQLYLDGDGGATAAVRQNTLTAAGNAAAAVLAGLNLTDFDLTGNDFFDAADVAAIAALANGAGLPGDFNSDGFVNAADYTVWRDNLNAPESVLPPGTGDNSGSVDPGDYTIWKNNFGSPAVSGLSASTAAVPEPATVGMLLLACAAAAVARRVR
;
A
#
# COMPACT_ATOMS: atom_id res chain seq x y z
N MET A 1 20.10 3.29 -32.15
CA MET A 1 20.84 4.53 -32.49
C MET A 1 20.10 5.70 -31.85
N ILE A 2 20.37 5.97 -30.57
CA ILE A 2 19.86 7.14 -29.83
C ILE A 2 21.09 7.72 -29.11
N GLU A 3 21.52 8.91 -29.54
CA GLU A 3 22.64 9.66 -28.95
C GLU A 3 22.20 10.29 -27.62
N LEU A 4 22.86 9.92 -26.52
CA LEU A 4 22.89 10.73 -25.29
C LEU A 4 24.30 11.31 -25.14
N ARG A 5 24.42 12.61 -25.41
CA ARG A 5 25.68 13.36 -25.35
C ARG A 5 26.13 13.55 -23.90
N ARG A 6 27.23 12.87 -23.56
CA ARG A 6 28.04 13.11 -22.37
C ARG A 6 28.61 14.54 -22.36
N LEU A 7 28.38 15.28 -21.28
CA LEU A 7 29.26 16.38 -20.88
C LEU A 7 30.22 15.84 -19.80
N LEU A 8 31.48 15.60 -20.17
CA LEU A 8 32.55 15.30 -19.22
C LEU A 8 33.08 16.60 -18.60
N VAL A 9 33.26 16.61 -17.28
CA VAL A 9 34.29 17.41 -16.61
C VAL A 9 35.14 16.45 -15.76
N PRO A 10 36.47 16.37 -15.94
CA PRO A 10 37.32 15.44 -15.20
C PRO A 10 37.93 16.07 -13.94
N GLY A 11 37.94 15.29 -12.87
CA GLY A 11 39.03 15.24 -11.90
C GLY A 11 38.77 15.89 -10.55
N VAL A 12 38.70 15.08 -9.49
CA VAL A 12 39.58 15.17 -8.32
C VAL A 12 39.69 13.77 -7.70
N PHE A 13 40.93 13.29 -7.54
CA PHE A 13 41.32 12.13 -6.73
C PHE A 13 41.26 12.51 -5.25
N PHE A 14 40.66 11.67 -4.38
CA PHE A 14 41.13 11.48 -3.01
C PHE A 14 40.94 10.02 -2.62
N GLY A 15 42.05 9.34 -2.33
CA GLY A 15 42.02 8.02 -1.69
C GLY A 15 41.87 8.19 -0.19
N ILE A 16 41.04 7.35 0.43
CA ILE A 16 41.15 7.03 1.85
C ILE A 16 40.94 5.52 2.01
N LEU A 17 41.98 4.88 2.51
CA LEU A 17 41.96 3.53 3.05
C LEU A 17 41.58 3.65 4.54
N ALA A 18 40.48 3.04 4.97
CA ALA A 18 40.29 2.63 6.36
C ALA A 18 39.22 1.52 6.43
N ILE A 19 39.67 0.28 6.60
CA ILE A 19 38.87 -0.79 7.19
C ILE A 19 39.08 -0.66 8.71
N SER A 20 38.01 -0.44 9.47
CA SER A 20 37.89 -0.93 10.84
C SER A 20 36.41 -1.08 11.21
N SER A 21 35.97 -2.33 11.34
CA SER A 21 34.71 -2.73 11.94
C SER A 21 34.79 -2.65 13.47
N VAL A 22 33.91 -1.87 14.10
CA VAL A 22 33.34 -2.14 15.43
C VAL A 22 31.95 -1.48 15.45
N ASP A 23 30.89 -2.30 15.49
CA ASP A 23 29.53 -1.86 15.76
C ASP A 23 29.35 -1.39 17.22
N ALA A 24 28.41 -0.47 17.39
CA ALA A 24 27.90 0.18 18.61
C ALA A 24 28.65 1.43 19.13
N SER A 25 28.24 2.60 18.61
CA SER A 25 27.98 3.85 19.36
C SER A 25 27.47 4.96 18.42
N THR A 26 26.19 5.38 18.51
CA THR A 26 25.69 6.59 17.83
C THR A 26 25.23 7.66 18.83
N THR A 27 25.93 8.79 18.84
CA THR A 27 25.40 10.19 18.88
C THR A 27 26.58 11.14 18.68
N THR A 28 26.44 12.25 17.92
CA THR A 28 27.62 13.12 17.68
C THR A 28 27.37 14.62 17.85
N LEU A 29 28.06 15.15 18.85
CA LEU A 29 28.21 16.55 19.24
C LEU A 29 29.70 16.90 19.29
N ASP A 30 30.50 16.64 18.26
CA ASP A 30 30.43 17.40 17.00
C ASP A 30 31.34 16.84 15.87
N GLY A 31 31.68 15.55 15.88
CA GLY A 31 32.29 14.87 14.73
C GLY A 31 31.23 14.43 13.71
N SER A 32 30.35 15.34 13.29
CA SER A 32 29.08 15.03 12.62
C SER A 32 29.24 14.24 11.32
N PRO A 33 28.36 13.25 11.06
CA PRO A 33 28.28 12.63 9.74
C PRO A 33 27.90 13.68 8.69
N THR A 34 28.32 13.43 7.45
CA THR A 34 27.80 14.22 6.33
C THR A 34 26.30 13.98 6.21
N LEU A 35 25.53 15.05 6.00
CA LEU A 35 24.08 14.96 5.88
C LEU A 35 23.68 14.74 4.43
N PHE A 36 22.83 13.75 4.20
CA PHE A 36 22.24 13.46 2.89
C PHE A 36 20.71 13.53 2.96
N GLU A 37 20.05 13.79 1.83
CA GLU A 37 18.58 13.94 1.73
C GLU A 37 17.99 14.87 2.80
N VAL A 38 18.59 16.05 2.97
CA VAL A 38 18.20 16.96 4.05
C VAL A 38 16.81 17.57 3.82
N ILE A 39 15.90 17.36 4.76
CA ILE A 39 14.63 18.09 4.86
C ILE A 39 14.77 19.13 5.97
N ASN A 40 14.56 20.39 5.63
CA ASN A 40 14.41 21.44 6.63
C ASN A 40 12.98 21.41 7.17
N ILE A 41 12.85 21.22 8.49
CA ILE A 41 11.56 21.16 9.18
C ILE A 41 11.36 22.35 10.14
N GLY A 42 12.30 23.28 10.23
CA GLY A 42 12.19 24.49 11.04
C GLY A 42 13.37 25.42 10.84
N ASP A 43 13.25 26.39 9.95
CA ASP A 43 14.27 27.42 9.68
C ASP A 43 13.91 28.79 10.25
N PHE A 44 12.61 28.99 10.57
CA PHE A 44 12.02 30.18 11.18
C PHE A 44 12.33 31.53 10.50
N ASN A 45 12.93 31.53 9.30
CA ASN A 45 13.45 32.73 8.63
C ASN A 45 12.35 33.68 8.14
N ASP A 46 11.11 33.20 8.03
CA ASP A 46 9.94 33.95 7.57
C ASP A 46 9.17 34.65 8.71
N GLY A 47 9.65 34.53 9.95
CA GLY A 47 8.97 35.11 11.11
C GLY A 47 7.72 34.36 11.55
N THR A 48 7.53 33.12 11.11
CA THR A 48 6.44 32.24 11.52
C THR A 48 6.95 31.05 12.34
N ALA A 49 6.06 30.42 13.10
CA ALA A 49 6.39 29.21 13.85
C ALA A 49 6.42 27.95 12.97
N GLN A 50 6.03 28.06 11.70
CA GLN A 50 6.06 26.97 10.71
C GLN A 50 5.29 25.69 11.09
N GLY A 51 4.36 25.79 12.05
CA GLY A 51 3.59 24.64 12.59
C GLY A 51 4.15 24.09 13.90
N TRP A 52 5.30 24.57 14.37
CA TRP A 52 5.84 24.25 15.69
C TRP A 52 4.99 24.85 16.80
N THR A 53 4.83 24.08 17.87
CA THR A 53 4.01 24.39 19.03
C THR A 53 4.74 24.03 20.33
N ILE A 54 4.30 24.62 21.44
CA ILE A 54 4.72 24.25 22.80
C ILE A 54 3.60 23.41 23.42
N ASN A 55 3.96 22.31 24.10
CA ASN A 55 3.01 21.35 24.66
C ASN A 55 3.39 21.05 26.13
N PRO A 56 2.46 21.02 27.13
CA PRO A 56 1.08 21.50 27.16
C PRO A 56 0.78 22.36 28.40
N LEU A 57 1.46 23.49 28.66
CA LEU A 57 1.14 24.30 29.86
C LEU A 57 1.24 25.82 29.62
N GLY A 58 0.27 26.38 28.90
CA GLY A 58 -0.07 27.82 28.99
C GLY A 58 0.97 28.84 28.51
N GLY A 59 2.16 28.41 28.05
CA GLY A 59 3.15 29.24 27.37
C GLY A 59 2.81 29.42 25.90
N GLY A 60 2.92 30.65 25.39
CA GLY A 60 2.78 30.94 23.96
C GLY A 60 4.16 31.01 23.28
N VAL A 61 4.29 30.52 22.05
CA VAL A 61 5.51 30.67 21.25
C VAL A 61 5.80 32.16 21.04
N PHE A 62 7.04 32.58 21.31
CA PHE A 62 7.53 33.91 20.94
C PHE A 62 8.47 33.79 19.74
N LEU A 63 8.25 34.63 18.73
CA LEU A 63 9.02 34.65 17.48
C LEU A 63 9.74 36.00 17.35
N PRO A 64 10.91 36.18 17.97
CA PRO A 64 11.71 37.37 17.77
C PRO A 64 12.47 37.28 16.43
N GLY A 65 11.76 37.39 15.31
CA GLY A 65 12.39 37.38 13.98
C GLY A 65 12.64 35.97 13.44
N THR A 66 13.89 35.51 13.42
CA THR A 66 14.33 34.30 12.68
C THR A 66 14.63 33.09 13.57
N GLU A 67 14.05 33.00 14.76
CA GLU A 67 14.29 31.89 15.70
C GLU A 67 13.00 31.51 16.46
N LEU A 68 12.89 30.24 16.83
CA LEU A 68 11.79 29.74 17.67
C LEU A 68 12.25 29.68 19.12
N GLN A 69 11.71 30.56 19.95
CA GLN A 69 11.97 30.56 21.38
C GLN A 69 10.88 29.82 22.14
N ASN A 70 11.24 28.91 23.05
CA ASN A 70 10.28 28.36 23.99
C ASN A 70 9.89 29.44 25.00
N ASN A 71 8.63 29.48 25.40
CA ASN A 71 8.17 30.33 26.50
C ASN A 71 7.80 29.40 27.65
N ASP A 72 8.60 29.46 28.71
CA ASP A 72 8.51 28.60 29.89
C ASP A 72 7.09 28.55 30.47
N PRO A 73 6.56 27.37 30.87
CA PRO A 73 5.38 27.33 31.72
C PRO A 73 5.70 27.96 33.07
N VAL A 74 4.96 29.01 33.42
CA VAL A 74 5.07 29.76 34.69
C VAL A 74 4.93 28.90 35.96
N SER A 75 4.58 27.60 35.82
CA SER A 75 4.61 26.59 36.87
C SER A 75 4.61 25.15 36.31
N GLY A 76 5.62 24.34 36.67
CA GLY A 76 5.49 22.88 36.80
C GLY A 76 5.45 22.02 35.53
N GLY A 77 6.16 22.37 34.46
CA GLY A 77 6.37 21.46 33.33
C GLY A 77 7.65 21.69 32.54
N ASP A 78 7.97 20.73 31.66
CA ASP A 78 9.21 20.72 30.88
C ASP A 78 9.16 21.71 29.70
N PRO A 79 10.23 22.50 29.46
CA PRO A 79 10.30 23.42 28.36
C PRO A 79 10.51 22.65 27.05
N THR A 80 9.45 22.39 26.28
CA THR A 80 9.55 21.63 25.03
C THR A 80 8.89 22.30 23.84
N VAL A 81 9.44 21.99 22.67
CA VAL A 81 8.88 22.39 21.37
C VAL A 81 8.63 21.15 20.53
N SER A 82 7.52 21.16 19.79
CA SER A 82 7.11 20.03 18.96
C SER A 82 6.42 20.47 17.68
N LEU A 83 6.67 19.72 16.61
CA LEU A 83 6.00 19.85 15.33
C LEU A 83 5.19 18.57 15.08
N ASN A 84 3.86 18.70 15.01
CA ASN A 84 3.07 17.69 14.30
C ASN A 84 3.30 17.93 12.80
N LEU A 85 3.86 16.94 12.12
CA LEU A 85 4.27 17.05 10.72
C LEU A 85 3.09 17.39 9.80
N ASN A 86 1.87 16.97 10.15
CA ASN A 86 0.65 17.37 9.44
C ASN A 86 0.35 18.87 9.49
N ASN A 87 0.89 19.57 10.48
CA ASN A 87 0.71 21.01 10.67
C ASN A 87 1.87 21.82 10.07
N SER A 88 2.88 21.16 9.49
CA SER A 88 4.01 21.87 8.88
C SER A 88 3.51 22.76 7.74
N THR A 89 4.02 23.98 7.71
CA THR A 89 3.74 24.93 6.60
C THR A 89 4.90 25.03 5.61
N LEU A 90 6.01 24.33 5.89
CA LEU A 90 7.17 24.29 5.02
C LEU A 90 6.94 23.36 3.82
N PRO A 91 7.26 23.80 2.58
CA PRO A 91 7.17 22.95 1.40
C PRO A 91 8.08 21.72 1.50
N GLY A 92 7.56 20.55 1.12
CA GLY A 92 8.33 19.31 1.05
C GLY A 92 8.47 18.54 2.36
N VAL A 93 7.86 19.01 3.46
CA VAL A 93 7.78 18.25 4.71
C VAL A 93 6.64 17.23 4.61
N PRO A 94 6.91 15.91 4.73
CA PRO A 94 5.88 14.88 4.66
C PRO A 94 5.05 14.85 5.96
N SER A 95 3.80 14.35 5.88
CA SER A 95 2.91 14.18 7.05
C SER A 95 3.39 13.12 8.04
N THR A 96 4.24 12.21 7.59
CA THR A 96 4.93 11.21 8.40
C THR A 96 6.36 11.00 7.90
N VAL A 97 7.25 10.56 8.78
CA VAL A 97 8.62 10.17 8.45
C VAL A 97 8.93 8.79 9.01
N THR A 98 9.65 7.98 8.25
CA THR A 98 10.11 6.67 8.72
C THR A 98 11.53 6.79 9.24
N LEU A 99 11.76 6.24 10.44
CA LEU A 99 13.08 6.19 11.06
C LEU A 99 13.91 5.08 10.43
N GLY A 100 15.05 5.42 9.84
CA GLY A 100 15.98 4.44 9.29
C GLY A 100 17.01 5.05 8.35
N SER A 101 17.89 4.22 7.78
CA SER A 101 19.01 4.66 6.92
C SER A 101 18.87 4.29 5.44
N LEU A 102 17.78 3.59 5.08
CA LEU A 102 17.41 3.26 3.70
C LEU A 102 16.98 4.52 2.92
N PRO A 103 17.02 4.52 1.58
CA PRO A 103 16.48 5.61 0.77
C PRO A 103 15.05 6.01 1.17
N GLY A 104 14.82 7.31 1.35
CA GLY A 104 13.53 7.86 1.82
C GLY A 104 13.24 7.67 3.33
N GLN A 105 14.15 7.05 4.09
CA GLN A 105 14.09 6.98 5.55
C GLN A 105 15.13 7.92 6.16
N TYR A 106 14.92 8.39 7.38
CA TYR A 106 15.79 9.38 8.04
C TYR A 106 16.28 8.85 9.38
N ASP A 107 17.59 8.90 9.63
CA ASP A 107 18.21 8.48 10.89
C ASP A 107 18.91 9.63 11.62
N ILE A 108 19.01 10.81 11.00
CA ILE A 108 19.61 12.00 11.59
C ILE A 108 18.57 13.08 11.84
N VAL A 109 18.67 13.69 13.01
CA VAL A 109 18.11 15.02 13.29
C VAL A 109 19.25 15.97 13.66
N GLN A 110 19.32 17.10 12.98
CA GLN A 110 20.25 18.18 13.31
C GLN A 110 19.47 19.43 13.66
N PHE A 111 19.92 20.19 14.66
CA PHE A 111 19.32 21.47 15.02
C PHE A 111 20.34 22.36 15.70
N ARG A 112 20.11 23.67 15.66
CA ARG A 112 20.84 24.65 16.46
C ARG A 112 20.07 24.95 17.72
N LEU A 113 20.78 25.02 18.84
CA LEU A 113 20.21 25.32 20.15
C LEU A 113 21.07 26.37 20.87
N ARG A 114 20.42 27.33 21.52
CA ARG A 114 21.01 28.32 22.42
C ARG A 114 20.17 28.42 23.68
N PHE A 115 20.80 28.41 24.86
CA PHE A 115 20.11 28.79 26.09
C PHE A 115 20.10 30.31 26.27
N ASP A 116 18.91 30.91 26.28
CA ASP A 116 18.68 32.34 26.43
C ASP A 116 18.62 32.75 27.90
N THR A 117 18.06 31.88 28.74
CA THR A 117 17.96 32.05 30.18
C THR A 117 18.15 30.69 30.83
N LEU A 118 19.08 30.62 31.77
CA LEU A 118 19.37 29.40 32.52
C LEU A 118 18.42 29.28 33.74
N PRO A 119 18.19 28.06 34.25
CA PRO A 119 17.32 27.84 35.41
C PRO A 119 17.71 28.69 36.64
N ALA A 120 16.72 29.10 37.43
CA ALA A 120 16.91 30.02 38.56
C ALA A 120 17.75 29.46 39.73
N ALA A 121 17.83 28.13 39.87
CA ALA A 121 18.74 27.47 40.79
C ALA A 121 19.99 27.02 40.02
N ALA A 122 21.18 27.16 40.64
CA ALA A 122 22.41 26.59 40.12
C ALA A 122 22.30 25.06 40.09
N ILE A 123 21.69 24.53 39.04
CA ILE A 123 21.59 23.08 38.85
C ILE A 123 22.99 22.61 38.44
N ALA A 124 23.49 21.57 39.10
CA ALA A 124 24.77 20.98 38.76
C ALA A 124 24.81 20.61 37.27
N ASN A 125 26.01 20.61 36.67
CA ASN A 125 26.23 20.34 35.23
C ASN A 125 25.48 19.11 34.68
N THR A 126 25.15 18.16 35.55
CA THR A 126 24.36 16.96 35.29
C THR A 126 22.91 17.21 34.86
N ALA A 127 22.33 18.39 35.10
CA ALA A 127 20.93 18.70 34.78
C ALA A 127 20.73 19.53 33.50
N VAL A 128 21.82 20.05 32.91
CA VAL A 128 21.82 20.70 31.59
C VAL A 128 22.42 19.77 30.54
N ALA A 129 22.31 18.47 30.81
CA ALA A 129 22.72 17.44 29.89
C ALA A 129 21.51 17.09 29.01
N GLY A 130 21.68 17.05 27.69
CA GLY A 130 20.57 16.95 26.74
C GLY A 130 19.72 15.69 26.92
N ASP A 131 18.49 15.87 27.34
CA ASP A 131 17.68 14.75 27.84
C ASP A 131 17.00 13.97 26.71
N GLN A 132 16.13 14.60 25.91
CA GLN A 132 15.20 13.84 25.05
C GLN A 132 14.91 14.49 23.67
N PHE A 133 14.99 13.66 22.63
CA PHE A 133 14.41 13.94 21.31
C PHE A 133 13.37 12.86 21.01
N PHE A 134 12.12 13.26 20.71
CA PHE A 134 11.05 12.29 20.46
C PHE A 134 10.54 12.32 19.04
N LEU A 135 10.25 11.12 18.55
CA LEU A 135 9.33 10.91 17.45
C LEU A 135 8.07 10.22 18.02
N THR A 136 6.87 10.79 17.84
CA THR A 136 5.63 10.17 18.36
C THR A 136 4.61 9.91 17.25
N GLY A 137 3.72 8.93 17.46
CA GLY A 137 2.66 8.54 16.51
C GLY A 137 2.81 7.16 15.85
N GLY A 138 3.91 6.43 16.04
CA GLY A 138 4.11 5.08 15.50
C GLY A 138 3.42 3.96 16.31
N PRO A 139 3.44 2.69 15.85
CA PRO A 139 2.85 1.54 16.56
C PRO A 139 3.42 1.32 17.98
N ASN A 140 4.55 1.94 18.31
CA ASN A 140 5.16 2.02 19.64
C ASN A 140 5.15 3.45 20.22
N ALA A 141 4.06 4.20 20.06
CA ALA A 141 3.90 5.64 20.34
C ALA A 141 4.26 6.14 21.77
N ARG A 142 4.74 5.27 22.67
CA ARG A 142 5.07 5.59 24.06
C ARG A 142 6.51 5.32 24.46
N GLU A 143 7.37 4.80 23.59
CA GLU A 143 8.77 4.58 23.98
C GLU A 143 9.56 5.89 23.86
N PRO A 144 9.96 6.52 24.98
CA PRO A 144 10.83 7.69 24.96
C PRO A 144 12.18 7.30 24.33
N PHE A 145 12.70 8.15 23.46
CA PHE A 145 14.03 7.94 22.92
C PHE A 145 15.03 8.79 23.69
N TYR A 146 15.84 8.14 24.50
CA TYR A 146 16.98 8.77 25.17
C TYR A 146 18.18 8.86 24.21
N VAL A 147 18.97 9.92 24.33
CA VAL A 147 20.27 10.04 23.66
C VAL A 147 21.20 8.96 24.22
N ASN A 148 21.49 7.91 23.44
CA ASN A 148 22.33 6.77 23.85
C ASN A 148 23.83 7.14 23.73
N ASN A 149 24.59 6.99 24.82
CA ASN A 149 26.04 7.24 24.87
C ASN A 149 26.91 6.07 24.34
N GLY A 150 26.32 5.15 23.59
CA GLY A 150 27.03 4.00 23.02
C GLY A 150 27.20 2.79 23.94
N THR A 151 26.48 2.71 25.07
CA THR A 151 26.53 1.52 25.96
C THR A 151 25.32 0.60 25.84
N GLY A 152 24.34 0.91 24.98
CA GLY A 152 23.25 -0.01 24.66
C GLY A 152 22.25 -0.29 25.79
N ILE A 153 22.33 0.46 26.89
CA ILE A 153 21.40 0.35 28.02
C ILE A 153 20.65 1.68 28.15
N GLN A 154 19.31 1.65 28.08
CA GLN A 154 18.49 2.79 28.50
C GLN A 154 18.78 3.09 29.98
N GLY A 155 19.22 4.31 30.29
CA GLY A 155 19.36 4.80 31.67
C GLY A 155 20.74 4.67 32.32
N VAL A 156 21.86 4.71 31.57
CA VAL A 156 23.20 4.87 32.19
C VAL A 156 23.87 6.17 31.75
N ASP A 157 23.95 7.09 32.71
CA ASP A 157 24.45 8.48 32.69
C ASP A 157 25.84 8.69 32.07
N THR A 158 25.92 9.03 30.78
CA THR A 158 26.76 10.17 30.37
C THR A 158 26.04 10.93 29.28
N VAL A 159 25.04 11.69 29.72
CA VAL A 159 24.32 12.62 28.86
C VAL A 159 25.30 13.72 28.42
N PRO A 160 25.36 14.09 27.12
CA PRO A 160 26.32 15.10 26.67
C PRO A 160 26.02 16.47 27.29
N GLU A 161 27.08 17.14 27.74
CA GLU A 161 27.01 18.49 28.29
C GLU A 161 26.55 19.46 27.20
N LEU A 162 25.38 20.07 27.39
CA LEU A 162 24.93 21.14 26.50
C LEU A 162 25.67 22.43 26.85
N GLN A 163 26.12 23.16 25.83
CA GLN A 163 26.82 24.41 26.03
C GLN A 163 25.86 25.50 26.50
N THR A 164 26.21 26.17 27.60
CA THR A 164 25.40 27.22 28.26
C THR A 164 26.03 28.61 28.14
N ASP A 165 26.94 28.80 27.19
CA ASP A 165 27.70 30.03 26.97
C ASP A 165 26.90 31.17 26.30
N GLY A 166 25.61 30.95 26.05
CA GLY A 166 24.72 31.90 25.37
C GLY A 166 24.98 32.02 23.87
N ALA A 167 25.76 31.12 23.27
CA ALA A 167 25.91 31.01 21.83
C ALA A 167 25.05 29.88 21.25
N TYR A 168 24.80 29.93 19.94
CA TYR A 168 24.21 28.80 19.23
C TYR A 168 25.25 27.72 19.01
N HIS A 169 24.90 26.50 19.37
CA HIS A 169 25.66 25.30 19.06
C HIS A 169 24.82 24.36 18.19
N THR A 170 25.47 23.60 17.31
CA THR A 170 24.80 22.64 16.43
C THR A 170 24.85 21.27 17.06
N TYR A 171 23.69 20.63 17.18
CA TYR A 171 23.53 19.32 17.76
C TYR A 171 23.07 18.34 16.67
N THR A 172 23.76 17.20 16.54
CA THR A 172 23.42 16.14 15.57
C THR A 172 23.14 14.84 16.30
N ILE A 173 21.91 14.35 16.18
CA ILE A 173 21.47 13.09 16.75
C ILE A 173 21.33 12.11 15.59
N GLN A 174 22.19 11.09 15.56
CA GLN A 174 22.05 9.95 14.66
C GLN A 174 21.50 8.76 15.46
N ARG A 175 20.51 8.07 14.89
CA ARG A 175 19.88 6.88 15.47
C ARG A 175 20.56 5.61 14.99
N ALA A 176 20.66 4.63 15.87
CA ALA A 176 21.20 3.32 15.54
C ALA A 176 20.09 2.36 15.07
N PRO A 177 20.40 1.40 14.20
CA PRO A 177 19.49 0.31 13.80
C PRO A 177 18.98 -0.56 14.95
N THR A 178 19.69 -0.55 16.08
CA THR A 178 19.31 -1.28 17.29
C THR A 178 18.23 -0.57 18.12
N ASP A 179 17.81 0.63 17.72
CA ASP A 179 16.74 1.37 18.38
C ASP A 179 15.39 0.64 18.19
N ALA A 180 14.60 0.52 19.25
CA ALA A 180 13.29 -0.14 19.21
C ALA A 180 12.27 0.56 18.28
N GLY A 181 12.52 1.83 17.93
CA GLY A 181 11.74 2.58 16.94
C GLY A 181 12.22 2.43 15.49
N TRP A 182 13.32 1.72 15.22
CA TRP A 182 13.86 1.58 13.87
C TRP A 182 12.84 0.94 12.91
N GLY A 183 12.72 1.50 11.71
CA GLY A 183 11.74 1.08 10.69
C GLY A 183 10.30 1.55 10.94
N SER A 184 10.02 2.25 12.05
CA SER A 184 8.68 2.77 12.34
C SER A 184 8.45 4.15 11.74
N SER A 185 7.19 4.47 11.42
CA SER A 185 6.77 5.79 10.96
C SER A 185 6.24 6.67 12.10
N TYR A 186 6.50 7.97 12.01
CA TYR A 186 6.20 8.96 13.04
C TYR A 186 5.61 10.22 12.44
N SER A 187 4.71 10.89 13.17
CA SER A 187 3.99 12.09 12.72
C SER A 187 4.31 13.33 13.56
N VAL A 188 5.15 13.21 14.59
CA VAL A 188 5.49 14.33 15.48
C VAL A 188 6.98 14.29 15.79
N VAL A 189 7.61 15.46 15.71
CA VAL A 189 8.99 15.72 16.12
C VAL A 189 8.95 16.57 17.40
N ARG A 190 9.66 16.19 18.48
CA ARG A 190 9.75 16.97 19.73
C ARG A 190 11.20 17.11 20.18
N ILE A 191 11.58 18.32 20.54
CA ILE A 191 12.88 18.66 21.12
C ILE A 191 12.65 19.06 22.58
N ASP A 192 13.31 18.33 23.49
CA ASP A 192 13.18 18.44 24.95
C ASP A 192 14.59 18.46 25.58
N PRO A 193 15.26 19.63 25.59
CA PRO A 193 16.65 19.71 25.97
C PRO A 193 16.88 19.51 27.48
N ILE A 194 15.85 19.68 28.32
CA ILE A 194 15.91 19.55 29.79
C ILE A 194 14.59 18.94 30.30
N ASN A 195 14.59 17.70 30.76
CA ASN A 195 13.40 17.04 31.32
C ASN A 195 13.50 16.93 32.86
N THR A 196 13.35 18.09 33.52
CA THR A 196 13.18 18.17 34.98
C THR A 196 12.25 19.31 35.38
N SER A 197 11.38 19.03 36.36
CA SER A 197 10.49 20.02 36.98
C SER A 197 11.22 21.14 37.72
N ASP A 198 12.54 21.00 37.96
CA ASP A 198 13.38 21.99 38.62
C ASP A 198 13.95 23.05 37.64
N ALA A 199 13.67 22.92 36.34
CA ALA A 199 14.15 23.82 35.28
C ALA A 199 13.25 25.05 35.04
N VAL A 200 12.33 25.37 35.96
CA VAL A 200 11.44 26.54 35.85
C VAL A 200 12.27 27.81 35.64
N GLY A 201 11.91 28.58 34.61
CA GLY A 201 12.60 29.78 34.15
C GLY A 201 13.55 29.58 32.98
N THR A 202 13.69 28.36 32.46
CA THR A 202 14.61 28.09 31.35
C THR A 202 14.02 28.52 30.00
N LEU A 203 14.74 29.40 29.32
CA LEU A 203 14.45 29.82 27.96
C LEU A 203 15.59 29.36 27.05
N PHE A 204 15.23 28.81 25.91
CA PHE A 204 16.10 28.42 24.84
C PHE A 204 15.45 28.75 23.49
N SER A 205 16.33 28.95 22.52
CA SER A 205 15.96 29.17 21.13
C SER A 205 16.49 28.04 20.27
N ILE A 206 15.67 27.60 19.32
CA ILE A 206 16.08 26.67 18.28
C ILE A 206 15.99 27.29 16.90
N ASP A 207 16.84 26.79 16.01
CA ASP A 207 16.94 27.20 14.62
C ASP A 207 17.49 26.03 13.77
N ASP A 208 17.28 26.10 12.46
CA ASP A 208 17.85 25.19 11.45
C ASP A 208 17.64 23.70 11.77
N VAL A 209 16.40 23.33 12.10
CA VAL A 209 16.01 21.95 12.41
C VAL A 209 15.86 21.14 11.13
N LYS A 210 16.61 20.04 11.04
CA LYS A 210 16.75 19.20 9.86
C LYS A 210 16.52 17.74 10.17
N LEU A 211 15.87 17.03 9.25
CA LEU A 211 15.94 15.57 9.14
C LEU A 211 16.88 15.21 8.01
N ALA A 212 17.69 14.17 8.18
CA ALA A 212 18.69 13.77 7.20
C ALA A 212 19.04 12.29 7.32
N ARG A 213 19.86 11.83 6.38
CA ARG A 213 20.46 10.50 6.32
C ARG A 213 21.96 10.55 6.60
N SER A 214 22.46 9.49 7.23
CA SER A 214 23.87 9.28 7.54
C SER A 214 24.74 8.79 6.38
N ASN A 215 24.12 8.41 5.27
CA ASN A 215 24.79 7.89 4.08
C ASN A 215 24.15 8.45 2.81
N ASP A 216 24.91 8.48 1.73
CA ASP A 216 24.52 9.04 0.44
C ASP A 216 23.90 8.00 -0.51
N VAL A 217 23.67 6.76 -0.04
CA VAL A 217 23.19 5.68 -0.88
C VAL A 217 21.84 6.04 -1.46
N GLN A 218 21.79 6.21 -2.77
CA GLN A 218 20.57 6.46 -3.52
C GLN A 218 19.95 5.13 -3.95
N ALA A 219 18.62 5.08 -4.04
CA ALA A 219 17.94 3.97 -4.72
C ALA A 219 18.27 4.01 -6.22
N PHE A 220 18.16 2.86 -6.88
CA PHE A 220 18.08 2.87 -8.35
C PHE A 220 16.71 3.42 -8.78
N PRO A 221 16.58 3.98 -10.00
CA PRO A 221 15.27 4.38 -10.49
C PRO A 221 14.26 3.23 -10.39
N ALA A 222 13.02 3.51 -9.97
CA ALA A 222 11.97 2.50 -9.94
C ALA A 222 11.32 2.38 -11.33
N PHE A 223 11.03 1.16 -11.77
CA PHE A 223 10.16 0.92 -12.93
C PHE A 223 8.71 1.05 -12.49
N VAL A 224 7.98 1.94 -13.16
CA VAL A 224 6.55 2.18 -12.88
C VAL A 224 5.76 1.14 -13.65
N GLU A 225 4.99 0.33 -12.92
CA GLU A 225 4.08 -0.62 -13.55
C GLU A 225 3.01 0.16 -14.35
N PRO A 226 2.82 -0.16 -15.64
CA PRO A 226 1.70 0.37 -16.40
C PRO A 226 0.39 0.19 -15.64
N VAL A 227 -0.45 1.22 -15.48
CA VAL A 227 -1.78 0.99 -14.88
C VAL A 227 -2.68 0.41 -15.98
N PRO A 228 -3.22 -0.82 -15.83
CA PRO A 228 -4.09 -1.37 -16.86
C PRO A 228 -5.37 -0.52 -16.96
N PRO A 229 -5.87 -0.28 -18.19
CA PRO A 229 -7.06 0.53 -18.36
C PRO A 229 -8.26 -0.20 -17.78
N ASN A 230 -9.05 0.50 -16.95
CA ASN A 230 -10.34 0.00 -16.52
C ASN A 230 -11.32 0.01 -17.69
N LEU A 231 -11.82 -1.17 -18.06
CA LEU A 231 -12.80 -1.34 -19.14
C LEU A 231 -14.21 -0.89 -18.74
N ILE A 232 -14.48 -0.70 -17.45
CA ILE A 232 -15.71 -0.08 -16.95
C ILE A 232 -15.49 1.43 -16.86
N ALA A 233 -16.26 2.19 -17.62
CA ALA A 233 -16.18 3.64 -17.58
C ALA A 233 -16.76 4.17 -16.26
N ASN A 234 -16.07 5.13 -15.63
CA ASN A 234 -16.55 5.79 -14.41
C ASN A 234 -16.96 4.81 -13.29
N GLY A 235 -16.23 3.72 -13.09
CA GLY A 235 -16.55 2.73 -12.06
C GLY A 235 -16.34 3.21 -10.61
N GLY A 236 -15.60 4.30 -10.41
CA GLY A 236 -15.52 5.01 -9.13
C GLY A 236 -16.62 6.06 -8.90
N PHE A 237 -17.51 6.27 -9.86
CA PHE A 237 -18.67 7.17 -9.73
C PHE A 237 -18.35 8.65 -9.43
N ASP A 238 -17.16 9.11 -9.84
CA ASP A 238 -16.70 10.49 -9.61
C ASP A 238 -16.94 11.43 -10.80
N ALA A 239 -17.13 10.89 -12.01
CA ALA A 239 -17.56 11.70 -13.14
C ALA A 239 -19.06 11.97 -13.03
N LEU A 240 -19.39 13.22 -12.74
CA LEU A 240 -20.73 13.71 -12.41
C LEU A 240 -21.10 14.88 -13.31
N THR A 241 -22.33 14.86 -13.84
CA THR A 241 -22.91 15.96 -14.61
C THR A 241 -24.06 16.62 -13.83
N ASP A 242 -24.08 17.96 -13.86
CA ASP A 242 -25.10 18.83 -13.26
C ASP A 242 -25.45 18.53 -11.78
N PRO A 243 -24.46 18.38 -10.86
CA PRO A 243 -24.77 18.20 -9.45
C PRO A 243 -25.43 19.47 -8.87
N THR A 244 -26.64 19.32 -8.37
CA THR A 244 -27.29 20.35 -7.54
C THR A 244 -26.54 20.52 -6.20
N PRO A 245 -26.59 21.66 -5.50
CA PRO A 245 -25.88 21.80 -4.22
C PRO A 245 -26.40 20.81 -3.15
N PRO A 246 -25.59 19.86 -2.66
CA PRO A 246 -26.00 18.99 -1.57
C PRO A 246 -25.77 19.67 -0.21
N THR A 247 -26.26 19.06 0.87
CA THR A 247 -25.70 19.36 2.20
C THR A 247 -24.26 18.83 2.29
N ALA A 248 -23.40 19.46 3.08
CA ALA A 248 -21.97 19.09 3.19
C ALA A 248 -21.74 17.63 3.65
N THR A 249 -22.74 16.97 4.24
CA THR A 249 -22.75 15.56 4.64
C THR A 249 -23.78 14.72 3.87
N GLY A 250 -24.33 15.24 2.78
CA GLY A 250 -25.51 14.71 2.09
C GLY A 250 -25.23 13.73 0.96
N ALA A 251 -26.27 13.50 0.15
CA ALA A 251 -26.25 12.63 -1.02
C ALA A 251 -27.16 13.20 -2.11
N TRP A 252 -26.88 12.84 -3.36
CA TRP A 252 -27.71 13.20 -4.51
C TRP A 252 -28.52 12.01 -4.97
N ASN A 253 -29.80 12.21 -5.29
CA ASN A 253 -30.57 11.28 -6.10
C ASN A 253 -29.98 11.19 -7.50
N ILE A 254 -29.68 9.98 -7.96
CA ILE A 254 -29.20 9.78 -9.32
C ILE A 254 -30.36 10.05 -10.28
N ASN A 255 -30.15 10.89 -11.29
CA ASN A 255 -31.16 11.23 -12.28
C ASN A 255 -31.69 9.96 -12.98
N GLY A 256 -33.02 9.84 -13.08
CA GLY A 256 -33.70 8.63 -13.58
C GLY A 256 -34.09 7.62 -12.49
N SER A 257 -33.66 7.84 -11.24
CA SER A 257 -34.12 7.06 -10.09
C SER A 257 -35.43 7.57 -9.50
N ASN A 258 -35.98 6.79 -8.55
CA ASN A 258 -37.24 7.09 -7.87
C ASN A 258 -37.04 7.51 -6.41
N GLY A 259 -35.83 7.97 -6.05
CA GLY A 259 -35.52 8.44 -4.71
C GLY A 259 -36.25 9.74 -4.36
N ASN A 260 -36.83 9.79 -3.16
CA ASN A 260 -37.64 10.92 -2.69
C ASN A 260 -37.50 11.14 -1.19
N PHE A 261 -36.39 10.72 -0.59
CA PHE A 261 -36.19 10.92 0.82
C PHE A 261 -36.17 12.40 1.18
N THR A 262 -36.97 12.76 2.19
CA THR A 262 -37.25 14.15 2.57
C THR A 262 -35.99 14.99 2.80
N LEU A 263 -34.89 14.38 3.30
CA LEU A 263 -33.62 15.09 3.54
C LEU A 263 -32.84 15.43 2.27
N PHE A 264 -33.04 14.69 1.18
CA PHE A 264 -32.33 14.84 -0.09
C PHE A 264 -33.24 15.23 -1.25
N GLN A 265 -34.49 15.60 -0.96
CA GLN A 265 -35.45 16.01 -1.96
C GLN A 265 -34.92 17.24 -2.73
N GLY A 266 -34.92 17.16 -4.06
CA GLY A 266 -34.38 18.19 -4.95
C GLY A 266 -32.86 18.21 -5.08
N GLN A 267 -32.14 17.33 -4.37
CA GLN A 267 -30.71 17.09 -4.59
C GLN A 267 -30.57 15.98 -5.62
N THR A 268 -30.12 16.32 -6.83
CA THR A 268 -29.91 15.38 -7.94
C THR A 268 -28.54 15.52 -8.59
N VAL A 269 -28.11 14.45 -9.27
CA VAL A 269 -26.90 14.38 -10.08
C VAL A 269 -27.05 13.32 -11.19
N THR A 270 -26.38 13.51 -12.33
CA THR A 270 -26.16 12.42 -13.29
C THR A 270 -24.81 11.78 -13.02
N VAL A 271 -24.77 10.45 -12.86
CA VAL A 271 -23.51 9.69 -12.81
C VAL A 271 -23.16 9.28 -14.23
N ASP A 272 -22.09 9.82 -14.78
CA ASP A 272 -21.78 9.69 -16.21
C ASP A 272 -21.54 8.21 -16.58
N ASN A 273 -22.08 7.79 -17.74
CA ASN A 273 -22.03 6.42 -18.27
C ASN A 273 -22.83 5.36 -17.48
N TRP A 274 -23.61 5.75 -16.47
CA TRP A 274 -24.45 4.82 -15.72
C TRP A 274 -25.93 5.15 -15.89
N GLY A 275 -26.72 4.13 -16.24
CA GLY A 275 -28.17 4.20 -16.35
C GLY A 275 -28.84 3.56 -15.14
N VAL A 276 -29.96 4.13 -14.69
CA VAL A 276 -30.79 3.52 -13.64
C VAL A 276 -31.64 2.40 -14.22
N HIS A 277 -31.68 1.25 -13.55
CA HIS A 277 -32.57 0.14 -13.87
C HIS A 277 -33.38 -0.27 -12.64
N PHE A 278 -34.67 -0.50 -12.82
CA PHE A 278 -35.57 -0.90 -11.75
C PHE A 278 -36.74 -1.75 -12.25
N ASP A 279 -37.38 -2.45 -11.32
CA ASP A 279 -38.66 -3.14 -11.50
C ASP A 279 -39.54 -2.85 -10.29
N ASP A 280 -40.81 -2.48 -10.53
CA ASP A 280 -41.76 -2.08 -9.50
C ASP A 280 -42.99 -3.01 -9.47
N PRO A 281 -42.81 -4.28 -9.07
CA PRO A 281 -43.88 -5.29 -9.16
C PRO A 281 -45.05 -5.01 -8.21
N ASN A 282 -44.85 -4.16 -7.19
CA ASN A 282 -45.85 -3.85 -6.16
C ASN A 282 -46.31 -2.38 -6.20
N ASN A 283 -45.98 -1.65 -7.27
CA ASN A 283 -46.44 -0.27 -7.52
C ASN A 283 -46.09 0.70 -6.37
N LEU A 284 -44.85 0.64 -5.89
CA LEU A 284 -44.29 1.49 -4.84
C LEU A 284 -43.94 2.89 -5.34
N VAL A 285 -43.56 3.06 -6.60
CA VAL A 285 -43.09 4.35 -7.13
C VAL A 285 -44.12 5.46 -6.92
N PRO A 286 -45.42 5.30 -7.25
CA PRO A 286 -46.42 6.33 -6.96
C PRO A 286 -46.68 6.54 -5.46
N ALA A 287 -46.49 5.50 -4.63
CA ALA A 287 -46.68 5.60 -3.19
C ALA A 287 -45.60 6.45 -2.53
N VAL A 288 -44.35 6.32 -2.99
CA VAL A 288 -43.19 7.08 -2.51
C VAL A 288 -43.14 8.48 -3.12
N ASN A 289 -43.63 8.66 -4.35
CA ASN A 289 -43.65 9.95 -5.05
C ASN A 289 -45.03 10.64 -4.97
N GLY A 290 -45.44 10.98 -3.75
CA GLY A 290 -46.68 11.74 -3.48
C GLY A 290 -47.84 10.94 -2.90
N GLY A 291 -47.66 9.65 -2.60
CA GLY A 291 -48.66 8.78 -1.96
C GLY A 291 -48.46 8.58 -0.45
N GLU A 292 -48.95 7.45 0.07
CA GLU A 292 -48.91 7.13 1.50
C GLU A 292 -47.51 6.89 2.07
N LEU A 293 -46.51 6.69 1.20
CA LEU A 293 -45.09 6.51 1.54
C LEU A 293 -44.24 7.73 1.18
N ASN A 294 -44.88 8.89 0.96
CA ASN A 294 -44.21 10.08 0.46
C ASN A 294 -43.10 10.57 1.40
N GLY A 295 -41.94 10.89 0.83
CA GLY A 295 -40.78 11.35 1.59
C GLY A 295 -39.93 10.24 2.21
N SER A 296 -40.27 8.97 1.96
CA SER A 296 -39.52 7.80 2.41
C SER A 296 -38.26 7.56 1.58
N PHE A 297 -37.36 6.74 2.11
CA PHE A 297 -36.10 6.36 1.46
C PHE A 297 -36.16 4.99 0.77
N TYR A 298 -37.34 4.38 0.63
CA TYR A 298 -37.48 2.98 0.21
C TYR A 298 -36.98 2.66 -1.20
N LEU A 299 -36.90 3.65 -2.07
CA LEU A 299 -36.53 3.50 -3.48
C LEU A 299 -35.28 4.30 -3.84
N ASP A 300 -34.60 4.86 -2.84
CA ASP A 300 -33.49 5.78 -3.08
C ASP A 300 -32.33 5.10 -3.81
N THR A 301 -31.83 5.79 -4.83
CA THR A 301 -30.59 5.48 -5.53
C THR A 301 -29.73 6.73 -5.43
N HIS A 302 -28.73 6.71 -4.55
CA HIS A 302 -27.95 7.91 -4.27
C HIS A 302 -26.49 7.79 -4.69
N ARG A 303 -25.86 8.92 -5.03
CA ARG A 303 -24.41 9.12 -4.95
C ARG A 303 -24.11 9.92 -3.67
N ARG A 304 -23.34 9.35 -2.73
CA ARG A 304 -22.98 10.02 -1.46
C ARG A 304 -21.83 11.02 -1.63
N VAL A 305 -21.91 12.20 -1.02
CA VAL A 305 -20.88 13.25 -1.17
C VAL A 305 -19.54 12.83 -0.55
N ALA A 306 -19.54 12.46 0.73
CA ALA A 306 -18.32 12.17 1.50
C ALA A 306 -17.71 10.78 1.23
N GLY A 307 -18.46 9.88 0.59
CA GLY A 307 -18.07 8.47 0.45
C GLY A 307 -17.77 8.01 -0.97
N GLY A 308 -18.09 8.81 -2.01
CA GLY A 308 -17.94 8.42 -3.42
C GLY A 308 -18.99 7.42 -3.91
N ASP A 309 -19.48 6.56 -3.01
CA ASP A 309 -20.30 5.40 -3.29
C ASP A 309 -21.70 5.70 -3.82
N VAL A 310 -22.20 4.72 -4.57
CA VAL A 310 -23.60 4.56 -4.91
C VAL A 310 -24.30 3.74 -3.82
N THR A 311 -25.44 4.22 -3.34
CA THR A 311 -26.29 3.47 -2.40
C THR A 311 -27.62 3.10 -3.03
N LEU A 312 -28.02 1.84 -2.87
CA LEU A 312 -29.29 1.32 -3.37
C LEU A 312 -30.19 0.91 -2.22
N ASN A 313 -31.37 1.51 -2.15
CA ASN A 313 -32.42 1.10 -1.24
C ASN A 313 -33.48 0.24 -1.94
N SER A 314 -33.97 -0.76 -1.24
CA SER A 314 -35.05 -1.61 -1.73
C SER A 314 -35.97 -2.06 -0.60
N ALA A 315 -37.27 -2.08 -0.88
CA ALA A 315 -38.33 -2.60 -0.02
C ALA A 315 -39.47 -3.17 -0.88
N MET A 316 -40.30 -4.06 -0.30
CA MET A 316 -41.52 -4.59 -0.93
C MET A 316 -41.30 -5.11 -2.37
N GLY A 317 -40.18 -5.77 -2.63
CA GLY A 317 -39.85 -6.38 -3.92
C GLY A 317 -39.44 -5.41 -5.02
N TYR A 318 -39.34 -4.10 -4.75
CA TYR A 318 -38.79 -3.15 -5.72
C TYR A 318 -37.34 -3.49 -6.05
N LEU A 319 -37.02 -3.74 -7.31
CA LEU A 319 -35.64 -3.93 -7.75
C LEU A 319 -35.02 -2.56 -8.00
N ASN A 320 -33.86 -2.32 -7.43
CA ASN A 320 -33.12 -1.07 -7.59
C ASN A 320 -31.70 -1.38 -8.07
N GLY A 321 -31.22 -0.72 -9.12
CA GLY A 321 -29.91 -0.99 -9.67
C GLY A 321 -29.41 0.07 -10.65
N LEU A 322 -28.14 -0.08 -11.03
CA LEU A 322 -27.52 0.65 -12.13
C LEU A 322 -26.97 -0.33 -13.17
N VAL A 323 -26.87 0.13 -14.41
CA VAL A 323 -26.30 -0.60 -15.54
C VAL A 323 -25.44 0.32 -16.39
N GLN A 324 -24.34 -0.21 -16.90
CA GLN A 324 -23.59 0.40 -17.99
C GLN A 324 -23.55 -0.59 -19.15
N GLU A 325 -24.17 -0.19 -20.26
CA GLU A 325 -24.29 -1.02 -21.45
C GLU A 325 -23.08 -0.88 -22.37
N ASN A 326 -22.73 -1.97 -23.05
CA ASN A 326 -21.71 -2.02 -24.11
C ASN A 326 -20.30 -1.56 -23.68
N ILE A 327 -19.83 -2.03 -22.52
CA ILE A 327 -18.53 -1.64 -21.92
C ILE A 327 -17.32 -2.03 -22.78
N LEU A 328 -17.46 -3.04 -23.64
CA LEU A 328 -16.36 -3.51 -24.50
C LEU A 328 -16.38 -2.92 -25.91
N SER A 329 -17.11 -1.84 -26.14
CA SER A 329 -17.18 -1.19 -27.45
C SER A 329 -15.80 -0.67 -27.88
N GLY A 330 -15.24 -1.25 -28.94
CA GLY A 330 -13.92 -0.87 -29.45
C GLY A 330 -12.74 -1.42 -28.64
N VAL A 331 -12.99 -2.27 -27.65
CA VAL A 331 -11.97 -2.97 -26.86
C VAL A 331 -11.54 -4.23 -27.60
N THR A 332 -10.23 -4.49 -27.67
CA THR A 332 -9.70 -5.78 -28.13
C THR A 332 -9.44 -6.65 -26.90
N ILE A 333 -10.06 -7.83 -26.84
CA ILE A 333 -9.89 -8.78 -25.74
C ILE A 333 -8.79 -9.79 -26.09
N ASP A 334 -7.87 -10.01 -25.14
CA ASP A 334 -6.89 -11.10 -25.23
C ASP A 334 -7.54 -12.39 -24.70
N PRO A 335 -7.77 -13.41 -25.54
CA PRO A 335 -8.38 -14.66 -25.10
C PRO A 335 -7.50 -15.49 -24.16
N ALA A 336 -6.19 -15.25 -24.12
CA ALA A 336 -5.26 -15.95 -23.23
C ALA A 336 -5.16 -15.31 -21.83
N ALA A 337 -5.58 -14.05 -21.69
CA ALA A 337 -5.53 -13.34 -20.42
C ALA A 337 -6.65 -13.76 -19.46
N THR A 338 -6.45 -13.47 -18.17
CA THR A 338 -7.51 -13.49 -17.16
C THR A 338 -7.80 -12.07 -16.72
N TYR A 339 -9.07 -11.68 -16.76
CA TYR A 339 -9.54 -10.36 -16.37
C TYR A 339 -10.02 -10.38 -14.92
N GLU A 340 -9.69 -9.32 -14.19
CA GLU A 340 -10.12 -9.09 -12.84
C GLU A 340 -11.34 -8.16 -12.85
N PHE A 341 -12.51 -8.68 -12.44
CA PHE A 341 -13.70 -7.89 -12.17
C PHE A 341 -13.80 -7.59 -10.67
N SER A 342 -13.43 -6.37 -10.30
CA SER A 342 -13.32 -5.94 -8.90
C SER A 342 -14.31 -4.84 -8.55
N PHE A 343 -14.82 -4.87 -7.33
CA PHE A 343 -15.77 -3.88 -6.80
C PHE A 343 -15.79 -3.89 -5.28
N ASP A 344 -16.06 -2.74 -4.68
CA ASP A 344 -16.24 -2.61 -3.25
C ASP A 344 -17.72 -2.75 -2.89
N LEU A 345 -18.04 -3.67 -1.97
CA LEU A 345 -19.40 -3.94 -1.52
C LEU A 345 -19.50 -3.80 0.00
N GLY A 346 -20.55 -3.10 0.46
CA GLY A 346 -20.90 -3.03 1.87
C GLY A 346 -22.40 -2.89 2.10
N GLN A 347 -22.82 -3.03 3.36
CA GLN A 347 -24.23 -2.87 3.78
C GLN A 347 -24.39 -1.84 4.90
N ASN A 348 -25.57 -1.23 5.00
CA ASN A 348 -25.87 -0.35 6.14
C ASN A 348 -26.43 -1.16 7.32
N ALA A 349 -25.66 -1.22 8.41
CA ALA A 349 -26.05 -1.87 9.68
C ALA A 349 -27.35 -1.35 10.30
N GLY A 350 -27.78 -0.13 9.95
CA GLY A 350 -29.03 0.47 10.42
C GLY A 350 -30.28 0.00 9.69
N THR A 351 -30.13 -0.77 8.60
CA THR A 351 -31.22 -1.30 7.77
C THR A 351 -31.31 -2.83 7.87
N ASN A 352 -32.33 -3.46 7.26
CA ASN A 352 -32.58 -4.89 7.38
C ASN A 352 -32.45 -5.63 6.04
N GLN A 353 -31.41 -6.47 5.93
CA GLN A 353 -31.07 -7.25 4.75
C GLN A 353 -31.53 -8.72 4.83
N SER A 354 -32.27 -9.13 5.87
CA SER A 354 -32.66 -10.53 6.08
C SER A 354 -33.52 -11.14 4.96
N GLN A 355 -34.17 -10.31 4.15
CA GLN A 355 -34.94 -10.70 2.97
C GLN A 355 -34.44 -10.02 1.69
N ALA A 356 -33.21 -9.51 1.74
CA ALA A 356 -32.56 -8.85 0.63
C ALA A 356 -31.74 -9.84 -0.21
N SER A 357 -31.62 -9.51 -1.48
CA SER A 357 -30.70 -10.12 -2.42
C SER A 357 -29.93 -9.01 -3.12
N PHE A 358 -28.67 -9.24 -3.44
CA PHE A 358 -27.85 -8.35 -4.26
C PHE A 358 -27.11 -9.13 -5.33
N GLN A 359 -27.12 -8.62 -6.54
CA GLN A 359 -26.48 -9.24 -7.69
C GLN A 359 -25.64 -8.21 -8.42
N ILE A 360 -24.44 -8.60 -8.84
CA ILE A 360 -23.54 -7.79 -9.66
C ILE A 360 -22.82 -8.72 -10.63
N GLY A 361 -22.69 -8.32 -11.88
CA GLY A 361 -21.99 -9.12 -12.87
C GLY A 361 -21.90 -8.51 -14.25
N LEU A 362 -21.24 -9.25 -15.13
CA LEU A 362 -21.17 -8.93 -16.56
C LEU A 362 -22.21 -9.76 -17.31
N THR A 363 -23.00 -9.14 -18.18
CA THR A 363 -24.04 -9.82 -18.97
C THR A 363 -23.83 -9.62 -20.45
N VAL A 364 -24.48 -10.48 -21.25
CA VAL A 364 -24.57 -10.30 -22.70
C VAL A 364 -26.02 -10.02 -23.10
N GLY A 365 -26.23 -8.96 -23.88
CA GLY A 365 -27.54 -8.63 -24.44
C GLY A 365 -27.82 -7.13 -24.42
N THR A 366 -29.07 -6.76 -24.67
CA THR A 366 -29.52 -5.36 -24.73
C THR A 366 -30.85 -5.20 -24.01
N GLY A 367 -31.16 -4.01 -23.50
CA GLY A 367 -32.43 -3.77 -22.81
C GLY A 367 -32.58 -4.66 -21.58
N ALA A 368 -33.68 -5.41 -21.46
CA ALA A 368 -33.91 -6.27 -20.29
C ALA A 368 -32.85 -7.37 -20.10
N ASP A 369 -32.18 -7.80 -21.18
CA ASP A 369 -31.12 -8.81 -21.10
C ASP A 369 -29.82 -8.23 -20.51
N ALA A 370 -29.62 -6.91 -20.55
CA ALA A 370 -28.43 -6.25 -20.03
C ALA A 370 -28.33 -6.30 -18.50
N THR A 371 -29.44 -6.52 -17.80
CA THR A 371 -29.51 -6.63 -16.34
C THR A 371 -30.01 -7.99 -15.86
N ASN A 372 -30.15 -8.96 -16.76
CA ASN A 372 -30.63 -10.30 -16.43
C ASN A 372 -29.45 -11.20 -15.98
N PRO A 373 -29.39 -11.62 -14.70
CA PRO A 373 -28.30 -12.47 -14.21
C PRO A 373 -28.21 -13.84 -14.90
N ALA A 374 -29.30 -14.31 -15.51
CA ALA A 374 -29.30 -15.55 -16.29
C ALA A 374 -28.42 -15.47 -17.56
N ASN A 375 -28.13 -14.25 -18.02
CA ASN A 375 -27.24 -13.98 -19.16
C ASN A 375 -25.82 -13.62 -18.71
N ALA A 376 -25.46 -13.89 -17.45
CA ALA A 376 -24.15 -13.53 -16.94
C ALA A 376 -23.03 -14.33 -17.63
N ILE A 377 -21.91 -13.66 -17.89
CA ILE A 377 -20.68 -14.29 -18.39
C ILE A 377 -20.15 -15.21 -17.29
N ALA A 378 -19.65 -16.38 -17.66
CA ALA A 378 -19.08 -17.34 -16.72
C ALA A 378 -18.01 -16.69 -15.82
N GLY A 379 -18.07 -16.97 -14.53
CA GLY A 379 -17.15 -16.43 -13.53
C GLY A 379 -17.41 -14.97 -13.12
N SER A 380 -18.33 -14.24 -13.77
CA SER A 380 -18.51 -12.80 -13.53
C SER A 380 -19.64 -12.43 -12.56
N LEU A 381 -20.49 -13.37 -12.14
CA LEU A 381 -21.66 -13.09 -11.30
C LEU A 381 -21.39 -13.34 -9.82
N LEU A 382 -21.56 -12.32 -8.99
CA LEU A 382 -21.79 -12.48 -7.55
C LEU A 382 -23.30 -12.40 -7.29
N ASP A 383 -23.84 -13.43 -6.63
CA ASP A 383 -25.24 -13.48 -6.18
C ASP A 383 -25.28 -13.65 -4.66
N VAL A 384 -25.61 -12.56 -3.97
CA VAL A 384 -25.70 -12.49 -2.51
C VAL A 384 -27.15 -12.68 -2.09
N THR A 385 -27.44 -13.82 -1.48
CA THR A 385 -28.74 -14.07 -0.80
C THR A 385 -28.61 -14.11 0.72
N ASP A 386 -27.38 -14.15 1.24
CA ASP A 386 -27.07 -14.10 2.66
C ASP A 386 -26.11 -12.93 2.93
N PHE A 387 -26.62 -11.89 3.59
CA PHE A 387 -25.87 -10.70 3.93
C PHE A 387 -25.00 -10.85 5.18
N SER A 388 -24.97 -12.02 5.83
CA SER A 388 -24.08 -12.26 6.96
C SER A 388 -22.59 -12.18 6.58
N THR A 389 -22.26 -12.37 5.30
CA THR A 389 -20.90 -12.27 4.76
C THR A 389 -20.56 -10.89 4.21
N VAL A 390 -21.53 -9.98 4.09
CA VAL A 390 -21.31 -8.62 3.59
C VAL A 390 -20.95 -7.70 4.76
N PRO A 391 -19.78 -7.06 4.78
CA PRO A 391 -19.40 -6.18 5.88
C PRO A 391 -20.14 -4.83 5.86
N ASN A 392 -20.14 -4.16 7.02
CA ASN A 392 -20.71 -2.81 7.14
C ASN A 392 -19.82 -1.75 6.48
N ALA A 393 -18.50 -1.94 6.57
CA ALA A 393 -17.54 -1.18 5.77
C ALA A 393 -17.46 -1.84 4.39
N LYS A 394 -17.34 -1.04 3.33
CA LYS A 394 -17.14 -1.59 1.99
C LYS A 394 -15.81 -2.35 1.95
N THR A 395 -15.82 -3.55 1.38
CA THR A 395 -14.60 -4.33 1.14
C THR A 395 -14.53 -4.74 -0.32
N THR A 396 -13.31 -4.82 -0.84
CA THR A 396 -13.06 -5.26 -2.21
C THR A 396 -13.41 -6.72 -2.39
N ASN A 397 -14.20 -6.98 -3.41
CA ASN A 397 -14.52 -8.30 -3.93
C ASN A 397 -13.95 -8.39 -5.34
N THR A 398 -13.42 -9.55 -5.67
CA THR A 398 -12.75 -9.81 -6.94
C THR A 398 -13.26 -11.10 -7.54
N LEU A 399 -13.71 -11.03 -8.78
CA LEU A 399 -14.14 -12.16 -9.60
C LEU A 399 -13.20 -12.29 -10.80
N MET A 400 -12.78 -13.51 -11.10
CA MET A 400 -11.89 -13.78 -12.24
C MET A 400 -12.70 -14.21 -13.45
N VAL A 401 -12.52 -13.50 -14.57
CA VAL A 401 -13.22 -13.74 -15.83
C VAL A 401 -12.20 -14.14 -16.88
N SER A 402 -12.40 -15.28 -17.56
CA SER A 402 -11.51 -15.69 -18.65
C SER A 402 -11.62 -14.74 -19.84
N GLY A 403 -10.50 -14.36 -20.44
CA GLY A 403 -10.47 -13.61 -21.69
C GLY A 403 -11.19 -14.33 -22.84
N ALA A 404 -11.13 -15.67 -22.88
CA ALA A 404 -11.84 -16.47 -23.88
C ALA A 404 -13.37 -16.35 -23.73
N ASP A 405 -13.89 -16.41 -22.51
CA ASP A 405 -15.33 -16.23 -22.24
C ASP A 405 -15.77 -14.79 -22.51
N LEU A 406 -14.95 -13.81 -22.15
CA LEU A 406 -15.21 -12.39 -22.40
C LEU A 406 -15.21 -12.06 -23.91
N LEU A 407 -14.29 -12.64 -24.68
CA LEU A 407 -14.24 -12.52 -26.14
C LEU A 407 -15.45 -13.20 -26.80
N ALA A 408 -15.84 -14.39 -26.33
CA ALA A 408 -17.02 -15.09 -26.82
C ALA A 408 -18.30 -14.27 -26.55
N ALA A 409 -18.41 -13.69 -25.35
CA ALA A 409 -19.47 -12.79 -24.95
C ALA A 409 -19.55 -11.56 -25.87
N GLN A 410 -18.43 -10.84 -26.06
CA GLN A 410 -18.32 -9.69 -26.97
C GLN A 410 -18.69 -10.03 -28.41
N SER A 411 -18.34 -11.24 -28.86
CA SER A 411 -18.66 -11.72 -30.22
C SER A 411 -20.15 -12.06 -30.39
N SER A 412 -20.84 -12.38 -29.30
CA SER A 412 -22.25 -12.80 -29.31
C SER A 412 -23.24 -11.66 -29.06
N GLY A 413 -22.79 -10.55 -28.46
CA GLY A 413 -23.65 -9.39 -28.18
C GLY A 413 -22.94 -8.29 -27.40
N GLN A 414 -23.70 -7.26 -27.00
CA GLN A 414 -23.17 -6.20 -26.15
C GLN A 414 -22.88 -6.77 -24.76
N VAL A 415 -21.66 -6.54 -24.29
CA VAL A 415 -21.26 -6.87 -22.91
C VAL A 415 -21.58 -5.67 -22.03
N ASN A 416 -22.29 -5.91 -20.94
CA ASN A 416 -22.75 -4.88 -20.01
C ASN A 416 -22.26 -5.21 -18.61
N VAL A 417 -22.20 -4.21 -17.73
CA VAL A 417 -22.05 -4.42 -16.28
C VAL A 417 -23.31 -3.91 -15.59
N PHE A 418 -23.82 -4.68 -14.64
CA PHE A 418 -24.97 -4.28 -13.84
C PHE A 418 -24.73 -4.60 -12.38
N PHE A 419 -25.44 -3.88 -11.51
CA PHE A 419 -25.64 -4.29 -10.13
C PHE A 419 -27.01 -3.88 -9.64
N GLN A 420 -27.63 -4.73 -8.81
CA GLN A 420 -28.99 -4.54 -8.36
C GLN A 420 -29.23 -5.16 -6.98
N THR A 421 -30.19 -4.60 -6.25
CA THR A 421 -30.68 -5.13 -4.99
C THR A 421 -32.20 -5.28 -5.01
N ARG A 422 -32.71 -6.29 -4.30
CA ARG A 422 -34.14 -6.52 -4.10
C ARG A 422 -34.39 -7.05 -2.69
N ASN A 423 -35.24 -6.37 -1.94
CA ASN A 423 -35.69 -6.78 -0.62
C ASN A 423 -37.18 -7.13 -0.64
N LEU A 424 -37.50 -8.35 -0.23
CA LEU A 424 -38.87 -8.85 -0.20
C LEU A 424 -39.63 -8.48 1.08
N ALA A 425 -39.00 -7.78 2.02
CA ALA A 425 -39.63 -7.31 3.25
C ALA A 425 -40.91 -6.52 2.96
N ALA A 426 -42.02 -7.02 3.49
CA ALA A 426 -43.31 -6.41 3.29
C ALA A 426 -43.45 -5.12 4.12
N ILE A 427 -44.08 -4.10 3.53
CA ILE A 427 -44.46 -2.88 4.25
C ILE A 427 -45.80 -3.12 4.96
N PRO A 428 -45.84 -3.10 6.31
CA PRO A 428 -47.07 -3.37 7.04
C PRO A 428 -48.19 -2.40 6.65
N GLY A 429 -49.36 -2.97 6.30
CA GLY A 429 -50.54 -2.19 5.95
C GLY A 429 -50.53 -1.58 4.54
N PHE A 430 -49.48 -1.80 3.74
CA PHE A 430 -49.45 -1.35 2.35
C PHE A 430 -50.21 -2.33 1.43
N PRO A 431 -51.06 -1.84 0.50
CA PRO A 431 -51.48 -0.46 0.33
C PRO A 431 -52.67 -0.05 1.23
N GLY A 432 -52.74 1.23 1.60
CA GLY A 432 -53.93 1.92 2.09
C GLY A 432 -54.11 2.00 3.61
N SER A 433 -53.24 1.36 4.39
CA SER A 433 -53.32 1.34 5.86
C SER A 433 -51.95 1.38 6.55
N VAL A 434 -50.94 1.92 5.87
CA VAL A 434 -49.59 2.05 6.42
C VAL A 434 -49.61 2.95 7.67
N ALA A 435 -49.08 2.44 8.77
CA ALA A 435 -48.95 3.22 10.00
C ALA A 435 -47.84 4.27 9.85
N SER A 436 -47.93 5.40 10.55
CA SER A 436 -46.93 6.47 10.45
C SER A 436 -45.49 6.02 10.74
N GLY A 437 -45.31 5.02 11.62
CA GLY A 437 -44.00 4.43 11.92
C GLY A 437 -43.42 3.57 10.79
N ASP A 438 -44.26 3.09 9.88
CA ASP A 438 -43.89 2.21 8.77
C ASP A 438 -43.72 2.96 7.44
N VAL A 439 -43.93 4.28 7.43
CA VAL A 439 -43.70 5.13 6.24
C VAL A 439 -42.21 5.24 5.90
N SER A 440 -41.33 5.15 6.90
CA SER A 440 -39.87 5.31 6.73
C SER A 440 -39.08 4.47 7.74
N SER A 441 -39.57 3.27 8.04
CA SER A 441 -38.94 2.28 8.92
C SER A 441 -37.69 1.67 8.28
N THR A 442 -36.56 1.70 8.98
CA THR A 442 -35.33 1.02 8.54
C THR A 442 -35.41 -0.51 8.67
N ALA A 443 -36.42 -1.05 9.37
CA ALA A 443 -36.57 -2.48 9.62
C ALA A 443 -37.10 -3.26 8.39
N ILE A 444 -37.54 -2.57 7.34
CA ILE A 444 -38.22 -3.17 6.17
C ILE A 444 -37.59 -2.75 4.83
N VAL A 445 -36.40 -2.17 4.89
CA VAL A 445 -35.63 -1.71 3.74
C VAL A 445 -34.23 -2.27 3.85
N SER A 446 -33.64 -2.63 2.71
CA SER A 446 -32.23 -2.94 2.63
C SER A 446 -31.51 -1.75 2.03
N GLN A 447 -30.32 -1.45 2.53
CA GLN A 447 -29.41 -0.52 1.88
C GLN A 447 -28.06 -1.19 1.64
N VAL A 448 -27.63 -1.16 0.38
CA VAL A 448 -26.36 -1.68 -0.10
C VAL A 448 -25.53 -0.52 -0.67
N MET A 449 -24.22 -0.53 -0.42
CA MET A 449 -23.26 0.47 -0.88
C MET A 449 -22.27 -0.18 -1.84
N ILE A 450 -22.03 0.47 -2.97
CA ILE A 450 -21.19 -0.01 -4.07
C ILE A 450 -20.22 1.08 -4.50
N ASP A 451 -18.95 0.72 -4.72
CA ASP A 451 -17.89 1.63 -5.13
C ASP A 451 -16.78 0.92 -5.93
N ASN A 452 -15.86 1.67 -6.54
CA ASN A 452 -14.62 1.17 -7.15
C ASN A 452 -14.79 -0.01 -8.13
N LEU A 453 -15.79 0.06 -9.01
CA LEU A 453 -16.00 -0.96 -10.04
C LEU A 453 -14.88 -0.93 -11.08
N SER A 454 -14.30 -2.09 -11.37
CA SER A 454 -13.27 -2.21 -12.39
C SER A 454 -13.30 -3.56 -13.10
N LEU A 455 -13.01 -3.53 -14.39
CA LEU A 455 -12.68 -4.71 -15.17
C LEU A 455 -11.34 -4.44 -15.84
N ILE A 456 -10.28 -5.07 -15.35
CA ILE A 456 -8.92 -4.89 -15.85
C ILE A 456 -8.33 -6.21 -16.31
N SER A 457 -7.41 -6.16 -17.27
CA SER A 457 -6.44 -7.23 -17.44
C SER A 457 -5.23 -6.83 -16.60
N PRO A 458 -4.95 -7.49 -15.46
CA PRO A 458 -3.76 -7.19 -14.69
C PRO A 458 -2.53 -7.34 -15.57
N ASN A 459 -1.50 -6.52 -15.34
CA ASN A 459 -0.22 -6.84 -15.97
C ASN A 459 0.31 -8.12 -15.36
N VAL A 460 0.86 -8.97 -16.20
CA VAL A 460 1.62 -10.13 -15.77
C VAL A 460 3.04 -9.89 -16.23
N PHE A 461 3.93 -9.64 -15.27
CA PHE A 461 5.37 -9.54 -15.52
C PHE A 461 5.99 -10.89 -15.15
N PRO A 462 6.59 -11.61 -16.11
CA PRO A 462 7.32 -12.83 -15.79
C PRO A 462 8.49 -12.53 -14.85
N ALA A 463 8.95 -13.54 -14.10
CA ALA A 463 10.21 -13.40 -13.38
C ALA A 463 11.34 -13.04 -14.37
N GLY A 464 12.12 -12.01 -14.04
CA GLY A 464 13.19 -11.51 -14.90
C GLY A 464 12.79 -10.38 -15.86
N ASP A 465 11.50 -10.04 -15.98
CA ASP A 465 11.04 -8.80 -16.62
C ASP A 465 11.19 -7.66 -15.63
N VAL A 466 12.44 -7.21 -15.47
CA VAL A 466 12.80 -6.18 -14.50
C VAL A 466 12.47 -4.78 -14.99
N ASN A 467 12.21 -4.63 -16.29
CA ASN A 467 11.85 -3.36 -16.91
C ASN A 467 10.32 -3.12 -16.97
N LYS A 468 9.53 -4.18 -16.74
CA LYS A 468 8.06 -4.20 -16.62
C LYS A 468 7.33 -3.83 -17.91
N ASP A 469 7.84 -4.32 -19.05
CA ASP A 469 7.18 -4.17 -20.35
C ASP A 469 6.38 -5.40 -20.80
N GLY A 470 6.36 -6.46 -19.97
CA GLY A 470 5.60 -7.68 -20.17
C GLY A 470 6.37 -8.77 -20.91
N VAL A 471 7.64 -8.55 -21.26
CA VAL A 471 8.49 -9.53 -21.94
C VAL A 471 9.84 -9.64 -21.24
N VAL A 472 10.41 -10.85 -21.20
CA VAL A 472 11.79 -11.04 -20.75
C VAL A 472 12.69 -11.11 -21.97
N ASP A 473 13.48 -10.06 -22.21
CA ASP A 473 14.39 -9.99 -23.34
C ASP A 473 15.73 -9.31 -23.00
N GLN A 474 16.53 -8.98 -24.02
CA GLN A 474 17.85 -8.37 -23.81
C GLN A 474 17.77 -7.01 -23.12
N ALA A 475 16.64 -6.29 -23.21
CA ALA A 475 16.44 -5.03 -22.51
C ALA A 475 16.46 -5.23 -20.99
N ASP A 476 15.92 -6.32 -20.47
CA ASP A 476 16.00 -6.67 -19.05
C ASP A 476 17.42 -6.93 -18.59
N VAL A 477 18.18 -7.67 -19.40
CA VAL A 477 19.60 -7.95 -19.13
C VAL A 477 20.39 -6.64 -19.12
N ASP A 478 20.12 -5.75 -20.07
CA ASP A 478 20.80 -4.46 -20.19
C ASP A 478 20.49 -3.56 -18.98
N VAL A 479 19.24 -3.53 -18.51
CA VAL A 479 18.82 -2.81 -17.30
C VAL A 479 19.46 -3.41 -16.05
N ALA A 480 19.44 -4.74 -15.89
CA ALA A 480 20.06 -5.41 -14.77
C ALA A 480 21.58 -5.15 -14.74
N GLN A 481 22.25 -5.22 -15.88
CA GLN A 481 23.67 -4.89 -15.98
C GLN A 481 23.94 -3.42 -15.65
N LEU A 482 23.09 -2.49 -16.11
CA LEU A 482 23.20 -1.07 -15.77
C LEU A 482 23.14 -0.83 -14.25
N TYR A 483 22.23 -1.52 -13.56
CA TYR A 483 22.08 -1.38 -12.10
C TYR A 483 23.21 -2.08 -11.35
N LEU A 484 23.66 -3.25 -11.82
CA LEU A 484 24.82 -3.94 -11.27
C LEU A 484 26.06 -3.02 -11.28
N ASP A 485 26.27 -2.33 -12.40
CA ASP A 485 27.35 -1.37 -12.62
C ASP A 485 27.16 -0.04 -11.87
N GLY A 486 25.96 0.19 -11.31
CA GLY A 486 25.67 1.31 -10.43
C GLY A 486 24.99 2.51 -11.08
N ASP A 487 24.59 2.42 -12.36
CA ASP A 487 23.93 3.49 -13.12
C ASP A 487 24.67 4.85 -13.03
N GLY A 488 25.98 4.82 -13.26
CA GLY A 488 26.84 6.00 -13.16
C GLY A 488 27.21 6.43 -11.72
N GLY A 489 26.72 5.73 -10.69
CA GLY A 489 27.07 5.89 -9.29
C GLY A 489 27.86 4.71 -8.72
N ALA A 490 27.71 4.48 -7.40
CA ALA A 490 28.26 3.28 -6.76
C ALA A 490 27.55 2.02 -7.26
N THR A 491 28.30 0.95 -7.51
CA THR A 491 27.79 -0.38 -7.92
C THR A 491 26.72 -0.89 -6.96
N ALA A 492 25.82 -1.76 -7.43
CA ALA A 492 24.80 -2.37 -6.58
C ALA A 492 25.39 -3.04 -5.32
N ALA A 493 26.51 -3.77 -5.46
CA ALA A 493 27.18 -4.42 -4.34
C ALA A 493 27.65 -3.42 -3.26
N VAL A 494 28.18 -2.26 -3.65
CA VAL A 494 28.61 -1.22 -2.70
C VAL A 494 27.42 -0.59 -1.97
N ARG A 495 26.32 -0.32 -2.70
CA ARG A 495 25.09 0.24 -2.09
C ARG A 495 24.49 -0.73 -1.08
N GLN A 496 24.34 -2.00 -1.49
CA GLN A 496 23.81 -3.05 -0.63
C GLN A 496 24.68 -3.25 0.62
N ASN A 497 25.99 -3.44 0.45
CA ASN A 497 26.91 -3.64 1.57
C ASN A 497 26.94 -2.46 2.54
N THR A 498 26.84 -1.22 2.05
CA THR A 498 26.76 -0.03 2.90
C THR A 498 25.51 -0.07 3.79
N LEU A 499 24.34 -0.38 3.21
CA LEU A 499 23.08 -0.42 3.95
C LEU A 499 22.98 -1.64 4.89
N THR A 500 23.54 -2.79 4.50
CA THR A 500 23.64 -3.98 5.36
C THR A 500 24.59 -3.74 6.54
N ALA A 501 25.74 -3.10 6.30
CA ALA A 501 26.66 -2.70 7.38
C ALA A 501 26.02 -1.67 8.32
N ALA A 502 25.07 -0.88 7.82
CA ALA A 502 24.21 -0.02 8.63
C ALA A 502 23.04 -0.78 9.30
N GLY A 503 23.16 -2.09 9.53
CA GLY A 503 22.25 -2.89 10.35
C GLY A 503 20.88 -3.21 9.73
N ASN A 504 20.65 -2.90 8.46
CA ASN A 504 19.39 -3.22 7.78
C ASN A 504 19.33 -4.69 7.36
N ALA A 505 18.13 -5.28 7.43
CA ALA A 505 17.88 -6.62 6.89
C ALA A 505 18.06 -6.64 5.36
N ALA A 506 18.62 -7.71 4.82
CA ALA A 506 18.97 -7.82 3.38
C ALA A 506 17.77 -7.57 2.45
N ALA A 507 16.62 -8.20 2.72
CA ALA A 507 15.38 -7.94 1.97
C ALA A 507 14.92 -6.47 2.00
N ALA A 508 15.11 -5.78 3.13
CA ALA A 508 14.77 -4.35 3.24
C ALA A 508 15.76 -3.46 2.46
N VAL A 509 17.02 -3.89 2.35
CA VAL A 509 18.04 -3.24 1.53
C VAL A 509 17.69 -3.34 0.04
N LEU A 510 17.33 -4.53 -0.45
CA LEU A 510 16.85 -4.73 -1.82
C LEU A 510 15.64 -3.84 -2.13
N ALA A 511 14.62 -3.89 -1.27
CA ALA A 511 13.42 -3.08 -1.43
C ALA A 511 13.73 -1.57 -1.43
N GLY A 512 14.55 -1.11 -0.49
CA GLY A 512 14.95 0.30 -0.40
C GLY A 512 15.80 0.77 -1.60
N LEU A 513 16.44 -0.15 -2.32
CA LEU A 513 17.21 0.14 -3.53
C LEU A 513 16.44 -0.04 -4.82
N ASN A 514 15.17 -0.45 -4.78
CA ASN A 514 14.35 -0.85 -5.93
C ASN A 514 14.94 -2.05 -6.71
N LEU A 515 15.47 -3.04 -5.98
CA LEU A 515 16.13 -4.21 -6.55
C LEU A 515 15.41 -5.53 -6.27
N THR A 516 14.25 -5.52 -5.62
CA THR A 516 13.53 -6.76 -5.27
C THR A 516 13.27 -7.64 -6.49
N ASP A 517 12.79 -7.06 -7.59
CA ASP A 517 12.46 -7.80 -8.82
C ASP A 517 13.72 -8.31 -9.56
N PHE A 518 14.91 -7.85 -9.15
CA PHE A 518 16.19 -8.22 -9.74
C PHE A 518 16.86 -9.42 -9.04
N ASP A 519 16.45 -9.81 -7.83
CA ASP A 519 17.00 -10.98 -7.13
C ASP A 519 16.28 -12.27 -7.58
N LEU A 520 16.81 -12.91 -8.62
CA LEU A 520 16.28 -14.17 -9.14
C LEU A 520 16.90 -15.39 -8.47
N THR A 521 18.01 -15.22 -7.75
CA THR A 521 18.67 -16.31 -7.02
C THR A 521 18.06 -16.54 -5.63
N GLY A 522 17.27 -15.58 -5.13
CA GLY A 522 16.56 -15.65 -3.87
C GLY A 522 17.47 -15.63 -2.65
N ASN A 523 18.64 -14.99 -2.77
CA ASN A 523 19.66 -14.91 -1.73
C ASN A 523 19.61 -13.58 -0.94
N ASP A 524 18.60 -12.74 -1.21
CA ASP A 524 18.44 -11.38 -0.71
C ASP A 524 19.62 -10.45 -1.07
N PHE A 525 20.27 -10.67 -2.22
CA PHE A 525 21.40 -9.88 -2.69
C PHE A 525 21.53 -9.83 -4.22
N PHE A 526 21.35 -8.66 -4.81
CA PHE A 526 21.49 -8.49 -6.26
C PHE A 526 22.97 -8.47 -6.70
N ASP A 527 23.38 -9.46 -7.49
CA ASP A 527 24.74 -9.59 -8.04
C ASP A 527 24.80 -10.11 -9.49
N ALA A 528 25.99 -10.52 -9.92
CA ALA A 528 26.21 -11.00 -11.28
C ALA A 528 25.50 -12.34 -11.59
N ALA A 529 25.20 -13.15 -10.58
CA ALA A 529 24.44 -14.39 -10.73
C ALA A 529 22.98 -14.09 -11.11
N ASP A 530 22.40 -13.01 -10.59
CA ASP A 530 21.06 -12.58 -10.97
C ASP A 530 21.00 -12.06 -12.40
N VAL A 531 21.97 -11.23 -12.80
CA VAL A 531 22.09 -10.78 -14.21
C VAL A 531 22.23 -11.98 -15.15
N ALA A 532 23.00 -13.00 -14.75
CA ALA A 532 23.13 -14.23 -15.52
C ALA A 532 21.82 -15.05 -15.57
N ALA A 533 21.05 -15.05 -14.48
CA ALA A 533 19.72 -15.68 -14.44
C ALA A 533 18.74 -14.97 -15.38
N ILE A 534 18.67 -13.63 -15.35
CA ILE A 534 17.85 -12.82 -16.28
C ILE A 534 18.28 -13.10 -17.72
N ALA A 535 19.60 -13.13 -17.99
CA ALA A 535 20.11 -13.44 -19.32
C ALA A 535 19.77 -14.86 -19.80
N ALA A 536 19.70 -15.85 -18.90
CA ALA A 536 19.27 -17.19 -19.27
C ALA A 536 17.80 -17.22 -19.70
N LEU A 537 16.94 -16.48 -18.99
CA LEU A 537 15.52 -16.31 -19.33
C LEU A 537 15.34 -15.58 -20.66
N ALA A 538 16.01 -14.44 -20.83
CA ALA A 538 15.94 -13.61 -22.04
C ALA A 538 16.43 -14.31 -23.32
N ASN A 539 17.43 -15.20 -23.21
CA ASN A 539 17.95 -15.93 -24.37
C ASN A 539 17.13 -17.17 -24.71
N GLY A 540 16.01 -17.42 -24.03
CA GLY A 540 15.22 -18.62 -24.23
C GLY A 540 16.06 -19.88 -24.07
N ALA A 541 16.96 -19.92 -23.08
CA ALA A 541 17.47 -21.20 -22.59
C ALA A 541 16.28 -21.86 -21.88
N GLY A 542 15.36 -22.40 -22.68
CA GLY A 542 14.00 -22.70 -22.27
C GLY A 542 13.98 -23.47 -20.97
N LEU A 543 13.14 -23.03 -20.02
CA LEU A 543 12.82 -23.84 -18.86
C LEU A 543 12.36 -25.20 -19.38
N PRO A 544 13.06 -26.32 -19.08
CA PRO A 544 12.72 -27.58 -19.70
C PRO A 544 11.28 -27.96 -19.37
N GLY A 545 10.43 -28.11 -20.38
CA GLY A 545 9.01 -28.40 -20.23
C GLY A 545 8.07 -27.19 -20.33
N ASP A 546 8.59 -25.97 -20.41
CA ASP A 546 7.85 -24.72 -20.64
C ASP A 546 7.66 -24.53 -22.16
N PHE A 547 6.68 -25.24 -22.70
CA PHE A 547 6.45 -25.31 -24.14
C PHE A 547 5.70 -24.09 -24.69
N ASN A 548 5.13 -23.23 -23.84
CA ASN A 548 4.53 -21.96 -24.26
C ASN A 548 5.39 -20.72 -23.94
N SER A 549 6.53 -20.88 -23.26
CA SER A 549 7.42 -19.80 -22.82
C SER A 549 6.73 -18.80 -21.88
N ASP A 550 5.80 -19.28 -21.04
CA ASP A 550 5.14 -18.45 -20.02
C ASP A 550 5.96 -18.36 -18.71
N GLY A 551 7.09 -19.05 -18.64
CA GLY A 551 8.00 -19.07 -17.48
C GLY A 551 7.62 -20.10 -16.41
N PHE A 552 6.56 -20.88 -16.61
CA PHE A 552 6.06 -21.87 -15.66
C PHE A 552 5.73 -23.19 -16.35
N VAL A 553 6.35 -24.30 -15.92
CA VAL A 553 5.95 -25.63 -16.41
C VAL A 553 4.63 -26.06 -15.76
N ASN A 554 3.52 -25.90 -16.46
CA ASN A 554 2.17 -26.09 -15.96
C ASN A 554 1.28 -26.88 -16.94
N ALA A 555 -0.04 -26.89 -16.70
CA ALA A 555 -0.97 -27.67 -17.53
C ALA A 555 -1.14 -27.10 -18.96
N ALA A 556 -0.87 -25.81 -19.17
CA ALA A 556 -0.89 -25.17 -20.48
C ALA A 556 0.20 -25.75 -21.41
N ASP A 557 1.40 -26.02 -20.89
CA ASP A 557 2.48 -26.64 -21.67
C ASP A 557 2.13 -28.03 -22.15
N TYR A 558 1.39 -28.81 -21.34
CA TYR A 558 0.92 -30.12 -21.75
C TYR A 558 0.05 -30.01 -23.01
N THR A 559 -0.77 -28.97 -23.12
CA THR A 559 -1.60 -28.78 -24.32
C THR A 559 -0.74 -28.45 -25.53
N VAL A 560 0.29 -27.62 -25.39
CA VAL A 560 1.24 -27.33 -26.47
C VAL A 560 1.98 -28.59 -26.92
N TRP A 561 2.50 -29.40 -26.00
CA TRP A 561 3.10 -30.70 -26.35
C TRP A 561 2.11 -31.61 -27.09
N ARG A 562 0.89 -31.71 -26.55
CA ARG A 562 -0.12 -32.64 -27.04
C ARG A 562 -0.57 -32.28 -28.46
N ASP A 563 -0.73 -30.99 -28.73
CA ASP A 563 -1.17 -30.45 -30.02
C ASP A 563 -0.08 -30.54 -31.09
N ASN A 564 1.19 -30.54 -30.67
CA ASN A 564 2.34 -30.60 -31.57
C ASN A 564 2.98 -32.00 -31.71
N LEU A 565 2.40 -33.06 -31.12
CA LEU A 565 3.03 -34.39 -31.16
C LEU A 565 3.34 -34.85 -32.59
N ASN A 566 4.58 -35.31 -32.80
CA ASN A 566 5.19 -35.71 -34.08
C ASN A 566 5.50 -34.56 -35.05
N ALA A 567 5.27 -33.30 -34.65
CA ALA A 567 5.78 -32.15 -35.39
C ALA A 567 7.31 -32.03 -35.20
N PRO A 568 8.01 -31.29 -36.08
CA PRO A 568 9.40 -30.91 -35.83
C PRO A 568 9.50 -30.15 -34.51
N GLU A 569 10.48 -30.47 -33.68
CA GLU A 569 10.64 -29.87 -32.35
C GLU A 569 10.87 -28.35 -32.39
N SER A 570 11.24 -27.79 -33.54
CA SER A 570 11.33 -26.34 -33.78
C SER A 570 10.00 -25.58 -33.61
N VAL A 571 8.88 -26.28 -33.43
CA VAL A 571 7.60 -25.66 -33.04
C VAL A 571 7.52 -25.34 -31.55
N LEU A 572 8.37 -25.97 -30.73
CA LEU A 572 8.56 -25.65 -29.33
C LEU A 572 9.61 -24.54 -29.20
N PRO A 573 9.57 -23.74 -28.12
CA PRO A 573 10.60 -22.77 -27.85
C PRO A 573 11.97 -23.45 -27.69
N PRO A 574 13.07 -22.86 -28.18
CA PRO A 574 14.41 -23.45 -28.06
C PRO A 574 14.76 -23.84 -26.62
N GLY A 575 15.42 -24.99 -26.44
CA GLY A 575 15.89 -25.44 -25.13
C GLY A 575 14.81 -25.99 -24.17
N THR A 576 13.53 -25.95 -24.55
CA THR A 576 12.42 -26.45 -23.72
C THR A 576 12.21 -27.97 -23.85
N GLY A 577 12.53 -28.53 -25.03
CA GLY A 577 12.42 -29.95 -25.35
C GLY A 577 13.71 -30.75 -25.18
N ASP A 578 13.67 -32.02 -25.54
CA ASP A 578 14.78 -32.97 -25.36
C ASP A 578 15.84 -32.91 -26.47
N ASN A 579 15.62 -32.06 -27.47
CA ASN A 579 16.42 -31.87 -28.68
C ASN A 579 16.57 -33.15 -29.52
N SER A 580 15.59 -34.05 -29.48
CA SER A 580 15.50 -35.25 -30.32
C SER A 580 15.19 -34.92 -31.80
N GLY A 581 14.71 -33.71 -32.08
CA GLY A 581 14.36 -33.21 -33.41
C GLY A 581 12.89 -33.36 -33.77
N SER A 582 12.05 -33.96 -32.91
CA SER A 582 10.60 -34.03 -33.07
C SER A 582 9.89 -34.00 -31.72
N VAL A 583 8.70 -33.40 -31.64
CA VAL A 583 7.90 -33.39 -30.41
C VAL A 583 7.42 -34.81 -30.09
N ASP A 584 7.94 -35.42 -29.03
CA ASP A 584 7.80 -36.85 -28.76
C ASP A 584 7.63 -37.18 -27.25
N PRO A 585 7.60 -38.47 -26.83
CA PRO A 585 7.48 -38.84 -25.42
C PRO A 585 8.66 -38.42 -24.51
N GLY A 586 9.82 -38.11 -25.09
CA GLY A 586 10.96 -37.51 -24.40
C GLY A 586 10.64 -36.11 -23.89
N ASP A 587 10.04 -35.26 -24.71
CA ASP A 587 9.54 -33.93 -24.31
C ASP A 587 8.48 -34.02 -23.21
N TYR A 588 7.55 -34.97 -23.31
CA TYR A 588 6.58 -35.23 -22.24
C TYR A 588 7.25 -35.59 -20.92
N THR A 589 8.34 -36.35 -20.98
CA THR A 589 9.10 -36.72 -19.79
C THR A 589 9.78 -35.51 -19.18
N ILE A 590 10.28 -34.58 -19.99
CA ILE A 590 10.81 -33.30 -19.54
C ILE A 590 9.73 -32.47 -18.84
N TRP A 591 8.58 -32.24 -19.49
CA TRP A 591 7.45 -31.52 -18.89
C TRP A 591 7.04 -32.15 -17.55
N LYS A 592 6.87 -33.48 -17.52
CA LYS A 592 6.46 -34.19 -16.31
C LYS A 592 7.48 -34.04 -15.16
N ASN A 593 8.77 -34.05 -15.48
CA ASN A 593 9.83 -33.93 -14.48
C ASN A 593 9.98 -32.52 -13.92
N ASN A 594 9.60 -31.51 -14.70
CA ASN A 594 9.67 -30.12 -14.31
C ASN A 594 8.30 -29.53 -13.97
N PHE A 595 7.22 -30.34 -13.94
CA PHE A 595 5.88 -29.85 -13.65
C PHE A 595 5.82 -29.17 -12.27
N GLY A 596 5.41 -27.90 -12.26
CA GLY A 596 5.42 -27.04 -11.08
C GLY A 596 6.75 -26.34 -10.80
N SER A 597 7.77 -26.50 -11.65
CA SER A 597 9.01 -25.74 -11.58
C SER A 597 8.81 -24.33 -12.11
N PRO A 598 9.16 -23.28 -11.34
CA PRO A 598 9.41 -21.96 -11.90
C PRO A 598 10.73 -21.95 -12.67
N ALA A 599 10.89 -20.97 -13.55
CA ALA A 599 12.03 -20.80 -14.47
C ALA A 599 13.45 -20.89 -13.87
N VAL A 600 13.59 -20.84 -12.54
CA VAL A 600 14.86 -20.81 -11.81
C VAL A 600 15.31 -22.15 -11.17
N SER A 601 14.68 -23.29 -11.48
CA SER A 601 15.01 -24.57 -10.82
C SER A 601 16.29 -25.29 -11.33
N GLY A 602 17.08 -24.66 -12.23
CA GLY A 602 18.28 -25.26 -12.83
C GLY A 602 19.59 -25.14 -12.04
N LEU A 603 19.64 -24.31 -10.99
CA LEU A 603 20.83 -24.15 -10.16
C LEU A 603 20.68 -24.99 -8.91
N SER A 604 21.46 -26.07 -8.82
CA SER A 604 21.59 -26.88 -7.61
C SER A 604 21.98 -25.99 -6.43
N ALA A 605 21.00 -25.58 -5.63
CA ALA A 605 21.24 -25.11 -4.28
C ALA A 605 21.99 -26.23 -3.55
N SER A 606 23.23 -25.97 -3.14
CA SER A 606 23.91 -26.86 -2.21
C SER A 606 23.06 -26.92 -0.96
N THR A 607 22.38 -28.06 -0.74
CA THR A 607 21.64 -28.32 0.48
C THR A 607 22.62 -28.29 1.65
N ALA A 608 22.70 -27.16 2.36
CA ALA A 608 23.23 -27.14 3.71
C ALA A 608 22.37 -28.12 4.52
N ALA A 609 23.01 -29.14 5.09
CA ALA A 609 22.31 -30.15 5.89
C ALA A 609 21.58 -29.46 7.04
N VAL A 610 20.25 -29.41 6.95
CA VAL A 610 19.37 -28.94 8.02
C VAL A 610 19.53 -29.92 9.19
N PRO A 611 19.93 -29.48 10.39
CA PRO A 611 19.97 -30.35 11.56
C PRO A 611 18.56 -30.86 11.86
N GLU A 612 18.39 -32.17 11.94
CA GLU A 612 17.08 -32.79 12.14
C GLU A 612 16.40 -32.25 13.43
N PRO A 613 15.08 -31.93 13.38
CA PRO A 613 14.33 -31.47 14.54
C PRO A 613 14.37 -32.51 15.67
N ALA A 614 14.33 -32.06 16.92
CA ALA A 614 14.40 -32.84 18.19
C ALA A 614 13.29 -33.90 18.42
N THR A 615 12.74 -34.50 17.37
CA THR A 615 11.78 -35.60 17.36
C THR A 615 12.30 -36.85 18.06
N VAL A 616 13.59 -37.19 17.93
CA VAL A 616 14.21 -38.27 18.73
C VAL A 616 14.22 -37.92 20.22
N GLY A 617 14.44 -36.64 20.56
CA GLY A 617 14.36 -36.15 21.94
C GLY A 617 12.95 -36.26 22.53
N MET A 618 11.92 -35.90 21.76
CA MET A 618 10.52 -36.03 22.19
C MET A 618 10.07 -37.49 22.29
N LEU A 619 10.55 -38.37 21.40
CA LEU A 619 10.26 -39.80 21.48
C LEU A 619 10.90 -40.45 22.71
N LEU A 620 12.13 -40.05 23.06
CA LEU A 620 12.81 -40.52 24.28
C LEU A 620 12.15 -40.00 25.56
N LEU A 621 11.68 -38.75 25.58
CA LEU A 621 10.90 -38.19 26.69
C LEU A 621 9.54 -38.90 26.85
N ALA A 622 8.85 -39.20 25.74
CA ALA A 622 7.60 -39.96 25.77
C ALA A 622 7.81 -41.39 26.29
N CYS A 623 8.90 -42.06 25.89
CA CYS A 623 9.26 -43.39 26.38
C CYS A 623 9.63 -43.37 27.88
N ALA A 624 10.34 -42.33 28.35
CA ALA A 624 10.66 -42.16 29.76
C ALA A 624 9.41 -41.93 30.61
N ALA A 625 8.47 -41.09 30.15
CA ALA A 625 7.20 -40.85 30.83
C ALA A 625 6.34 -42.13 30.93
N ALA A 626 6.29 -42.94 29.86
CA ALA A 626 5.58 -44.21 29.85
C ALA A 626 6.21 -45.26 30.79
N ALA A 627 7.54 -45.26 30.96
CA ALA A 627 8.24 -46.16 31.88
C ALA A 627 7.99 -45.80 33.36
N VAL A 628 7.86 -44.51 33.70
CA VAL A 628 7.54 -44.05 35.06
C VAL A 628 6.08 -44.38 35.42
N ALA A 629 5.15 -44.19 34.48
CA ALA A 629 3.73 -44.51 34.69
C ALA A 629 3.48 -46.01 34.93
N ARG A 630 4.35 -46.91 34.41
CA ARG A 630 4.27 -48.36 34.67
C ARG A 630 4.79 -48.80 36.04
N ARG A 631 5.50 -47.95 36.78
CA ARG A 631 6.00 -48.26 38.14
C ARG A 631 5.04 -47.84 39.26
N VAL A 632 3.96 -47.14 38.95
CA VAL A 632 2.99 -46.60 39.93
C VAL A 632 1.61 -47.27 39.80
N ARG A 633 1.54 -48.45 39.17
CA ARG A 633 0.33 -49.31 39.16
C ARG A 633 0.58 -50.62 39.87
#